data_AF-A0A4U7F8Z4-F1
#
_entry.id   AF-A0A4U7F8Z4-F1
#
_cell.length_a   1.000
_cell.length_b   1.000
_cell.length_c   1.000
_cell.angle_alpha   90.00
_cell.angle_beta   90.00
_cell.angle_gamma   90.00
#
_symmetry.space_group_name_H-M   'P 1'
#
loop_
_entity.id
_entity.type
_entity.pdbx_description
1 polymer ?
#
loop_
_entity_poly.entity_id
_entity_poly.type
_entity_poly.pdbx_seq_one_letter_code
_entity_poly.pdbx_strand_id
1 'polypeptide(L)'
;MTGYYDYVLGLIPAALIGVTAVLNLVGLSLTAALPGGALVAGGVMVHAMFVRNPVADVREGIDRSASGSVGDSLDRAVDRSRTGQSGAEGSD
;
A
#
# COMPACT_ATOMS: atom_id res chain seq x y z
N MET A 1 9.87 -4.51 3.65
CA MET A 1 10.02 -3.24 2.91
C MET A 1 9.00 -2.29 3.51
N THR A 2 9.43 -1.35 4.35
CA THR A 2 8.51 -0.34 4.88
C THR A 2 8.34 0.73 3.82
N GLY A 3 7.15 0.78 3.21
CA GLY A 3 6.82 1.76 2.19
C GLY A 3 6.45 3.11 2.80
N TYR A 4 6.27 4.13 1.96
CA TYR A 4 5.76 5.45 2.37
C TYR A 4 4.45 5.36 3.19
N TYR A 5 3.56 4.42 2.83
CA TYR A 5 2.30 4.21 3.54
C TYR A 5 2.47 3.62 4.94
N ASP A 6 3.52 2.82 5.21
CA ASP A 6 3.79 2.35 6.57
C ASP A 6 4.15 3.53 7.49
N TYR A 7 4.86 4.52 6.95
CA TYR A 7 5.16 5.75 7.70
C TYR A 7 3.93 6.63 7.90
N VAL A 8 3.10 6.82 6.87
CA VAL A 8 1.84 7.59 7.00
C VAL A 8 0.90 6.91 7.99
N LEU A 9 0.78 5.57 7.91
CA LEU A 9 -0.07 4.77 8.80
C LEU A 9 0.42 4.82 10.25
N GLY A 10 1.74 4.89 10.47
CA GLY A 10 2.31 5.13 11.81
C GLY A 10 2.19 6.59 12.28
N LEU A 11 2.27 7.55 11.36
CA LEU A 11 2.22 8.98 11.65
C LEU A 11 0.85 9.45 12.13
N ILE A 12 -0.25 8.89 11.62
CA ILE A 12 -1.61 9.26 12.03
C ILE A 12 -1.84 9.00 13.54
N PRO A 13 -1.67 7.76 14.06
CA PRO A 13 -1.82 7.50 15.49
C PRO A 13 -0.72 8.16 16.33
N ALA A 14 0.51 8.26 15.82
CA ALA A 14 1.59 8.95 16.52
C ALA A 14 1.32 10.45 16.66
N ALA A 15 0.80 11.11 15.63
CA ALA A 15 0.42 12.51 15.67
C ALA A 15 -0.78 12.71 16.61
N LEU A 16 -1.81 11.86 16.52
CA LEU A 16 -2.97 11.95 17.40
C LEU A 16 -2.56 11.84 18.87
N ILE A 17 -1.80 10.79 19.23
CA ILE A 17 -1.40 10.54 20.62
C ILE A 17 -0.35 11.55 21.08
N GLY A 18 0.68 11.80 20.26
CA GLY A 18 1.79 12.67 20.59
C GLY A 18 1.35 14.13 20.75
N VAL A 19 0.58 14.66 19.81
CA VAL A 19 0.06 16.04 19.89
C VAL A 19 -0.90 16.18 21.07
N THR A 20 -1.81 15.23 21.25
CA THR A 20 -2.73 15.25 22.41
C THR A 20 -1.97 15.18 23.74
N ALA A 21 -0.94 14.34 23.85
CA ALA A 21 -0.12 14.24 25.04
C ALA A 21 0.66 15.53 25.32
N VAL A 22 1.26 16.14 24.28
CA VAL A 22 1.95 17.43 24.42
C VAL A 22 0.98 18.50 24.88
N LEU A 23 -0.19 18.66 24.24
CA LEU A 23 -1.20 19.64 24.63
C LEU A 23 -1.65 19.46 26.09
N ASN A 24 -1.84 18.21 26.53
CA ASN A 24 -2.17 17.90 27.90
C ASN A 24 -1.05 18.30 28.88
N LEU A 25 0.22 18.05 28.52
CA LEU A 25 1.38 18.48 29.31
C LEU A 25 1.49 20.00 29.45
N VAL A 26 1.07 20.77 28.45
CA VAL A 26 1.03 22.25 28.52
C VAL A 26 -0.16 22.78 29.32
N GLY A 27 -1.01 21.91 29.88
CA GLY A 27 -2.11 22.25 30.77
C GLY A 27 -3.48 22.36 30.09
N LEU A 28 -3.62 21.95 28.83
CA LEU A 28 -4.93 21.86 28.19
C LEU A 28 -5.63 20.58 28.62
N SER A 29 -6.87 20.69 29.09
CA SER A 29 -7.70 19.53 29.42
C SER A 29 -7.81 18.56 28.23
N LEU A 30 -7.92 17.26 28.51
CA LEU A 30 -8.05 16.22 27.49
C LEU A 30 -9.13 16.55 26.45
N THR A 31 -10.26 17.10 26.90
CA THR A 31 -11.40 17.52 26.09
C THR A 31 -11.05 18.56 25.02
N ALA A 32 -10.06 19.42 25.28
CA ALA A 32 -9.54 20.40 24.32
C ALA A 32 -8.33 19.87 23.54
N ALA A 33 -7.48 19.06 24.18
CA ALA A 33 -6.29 18.48 23.56
C ALA A 33 -6.63 17.45 22.46
N LEU A 34 -7.64 16.60 22.69
CA LEU A 34 -8.11 15.57 21.76
C LEU A 34 -8.53 16.13 20.39
N PRO A 35 -9.45 17.10 20.30
CA PRO A 35 -9.81 17.68 19.00
C PRO A 35 -8.63 18.41 18.34
N GLY A 36 -7.72 19.00 19.11
CA GLY A 36 -6.47 19.58 18.59
C GLY A 36 -5.57 18.54 17.93
N GLY A 37 -5.30 17.42 18.61
CA GLY A 37 -4.53 16.30 18.06
C GLY A 37 -5.19 15.66 16.84
N ALA A 38 -6.53 15.56 16.84
CA ALA A 38 -7.30 15.05 15.71
C ALA A 38 -7.17 15.94 14.46
N LEU A 39 -7.15 17.27 14.60
CA LEU A 39 -6.94 18.18 13.47
C LEU A 39 -5.55 18.00 12.84
N VAL A 40 -4.51 17.82 13.64
CA VAL A 40 -3.14 17.60 13.13
C VAL A 40 -3.04 16.24 12.42
N ALA A 41 -3.59 15.18 13.02
CA ALA A 41 -3.64 13.86 12.39
C ALA A 41 -4.44 13.88 11.07
N GLY A 42 -5.57 14.60 11.05
CA GLY A 42 -6.36 14.86 9.85
C GLY A 42 -5.57 15.62 8.77
N GLY A 43 -4.76 16.62 9.16
CA GLY A 43 -3.88 17.34 8.24
C GLY A 43 -2.83 16.43 7.58
N VAL A 44 -2.25 15.48 8.34
CA VAL A 44 -1.32 14.47 7.80
C VAL A 44 -2.04 13.56 6.80
N MET A 45 -3.25 13.09 7.14
CA MET A 45 -4.08 12.28 6.24
C MET A 45 -4.36 13.01 4.93
N VAL A 46 -4.78 14.28 5.00
CA VAL A 46 -5.02 15.13 3.83
C VAL A 46 -3.72 15.31 3.04
N HIS A 47 -2.62 15.67 3.69
CA HIS A 47 -1.32 15.83 3.01
C HIS A 47 -0.92 14.57 2.24
N ALA A 48 -1.09 13.39 2.83
CA ALA A 48 -0.80 12.13 2.16
C ALA A 48 -1.69 11.90 0.93
N MET A 49 -3.00 12.20 1.02
CA MET A 49 -3.95 12.08 -0.09
C MET A 49 -3.65 13.03 -1.26
N PHE A 50 -3.14 14.24 -0.98
CA PHE A 50 -2.84 15.24 -2.01
C PHE A 50 -1.43 15.10 -2.59
N VAL A 51 -0.45 14.64 -1.83
CA VAL A 51 0.94 14.45 -2.30
C VAL A 51 1.11 13.14 -3.05
N ARG A 52 0.49 12.06 -2.59
CA ARG A 52 0.52 10.76 -3.27
C ARG A 52 -0.91 10.41 -3.66
N ASN A 53 -1.22 10.42 -4.96
CA ASN A 53 -2.54 10.01 -5.42
C ASN A 53 -2.74 8.53 -5.05
N PRO A 54 -3.56 8.19 -4.05
CA PRO A 54 -3.69 6.82 -3.59
C PRO A 54 -4.24 5.90 -4.69
N VAL A 55 -5.00 6.49 -5.61
CA VAL A 55 -5.66 5.79 -6.73
C VAL A 55 -4.65 5.36 -7.80
N ALA A 56 -3.52 6.05 -7.96
CA ALA A 56 -2.49 5.69 -8.93
C ALA A 56 -1.72 4.43 -8.50
N ASP A 57 -1.37 4.34 -7.21
CA ASP A 57 -0.63 3.20 -6.66
C ASP A 57 -1.47 1.90 -6.67
N VAL A 58 -2.78 2.01 -6.43
CA VAL A 58 -3.69 0.85 -6.53
C VAL A 58 -3.77 0.34 -7.97
N ARG A 59 -3.79 1.23 -8.97
CA ARG A 59 -3.76 0.86 -10.40
C ARG A 59 -2.48 0.09 -10.73
N GLU A 60 -1.33 0.62 -10.30
CA GLU A 60 -0.01 0.03 -10.57
C GLU A 60 0.15 -1.37 -9.94
N GLY A 61 -0.44 -1.61 -8.75
CA GLY A 61 -0.49 -2.94 -8.14
C GLY A 61 -1.37 -3.94 -8.89
N ILE A 62 -2.49 -3.49 -9.45
CA ILE A 62 -3.40 -4.31 -10.27
C ILE A 62 -2.73 -4.67 -11.59
N ASP A 63 -2.11 -3.71 -12.27
CA ASP A 63 -1.43 -3.92 -13.55
C ASP A 63 -0.23 -4.89 -13.41
N ARG A 64 0.52 -4.79 -12.31
CA ARG A 64 1.64 -5.69 -11.98
C ARG A 64 1.16 -7.11 -11.64
N SER A 65 0.02 -7.24 -10.96
CA SER A 65 -0.58 -8.55 -10.64
C SER A 65 -1.20 -9.22 -11.87
N ALA A 66 -1.83 -8.44 -12.75
CA ALA A 66 -2.41 -8.92 -13.99
C ALA A 66 -1.32 -9.37 -14.98
N SER A 67 -0.25 -8.58 -15.15
CA SER A 67 0.88 -8.95 -16.02
C SER A 67 1.64 -10.17 -15.52
N GLY A 68 1.83 -10.32 -14.20
CA GLY A 68 2.43 -11.52 -13.62
C GLY A 68 1.60 -12.79 -13.85
N SER A 69 0.27 -12.72 -13.64
CA SER A 69 -0.65 -13.84 -13.85
C SER A 69 -0.73 -14.28 -15.32
N VAL A 70 -0.76 -13.31 -16.24
CA VAL A 70 -0.79 -13.59 -17.70
C VAL A 70 0.54 -14.17 -18.17
N GLY A 71 1.68 -13.63 -17.73
CA GLY A 71 3.00 -14.15 -18.04
C GLY A 71 3.21 -15.59 -17.56
N ASP A 72 2.82 -15.89 -16.32
CA ASP A 72 2.95 -17.22 -15.71
C ASP A 72 2.07 -18.27 -16.42
N SER A 73 0.89 -17.84 -16.88
CA SER A 73 -0.02 -18.69 -17.67
C SER A 73 0.52 -18.99 -19.07
N LEU A 74 1.14 -17.98 -19.71
CA LEU A 74 1.78 -18.12 -21.02
C LEU A 74 3.02 -19.02 -20.95
N ASP A 75 3.89 -18.83 -19.96
CA ASP A 75 5.07 -19.68 -19.77
C ASP A 75 4.67 -21.14 -19.55
N ARG A 76 3.65 -21.41 -18.73
CA ARG A 76 3.12 -22.78 -18.58
C ARG A 76 2.53 -23.34 -19.87
N ALA A 77 1.84 -22.52 -20.67
CA ALA A 77 1.26 -22.97 -21.93
C ALA A 77 2.35 -23.33 -22.94
N VAL A 78 3.40 -22.51 -23.04
CA VAL A 78 4.57 -22.75 -23.90
C VAL A 78 5.29 -24.03 -23.50
N ASP A 79 5.50 -24.25 -22.20
CA ASP A 79 6.18 -25.46 -21.70
C ASP A 79 5.36 -26.73 -21.98
N ARG A 80 4.02 -26.64 -21.89
CA ARG A 80 3.10 -27.72 -22.27
C ARG A 80 3.11 -27.99 -23.77
N SER A 81 3.21 -26.96 -24.60
CA SER A 81 3.31 -27.13 -26.05
C SER A 81 4.61 -27.81 -26.46
N ARG A 82 5.74 -27.49 -25.82
CA ARG A 82 7.04 -28.16 -26.09
C ARG A 82 7.06 -29.61 -25.65
N THR A 83 6.49 -29.92 -24.49
CA THR A 83 6.38 -31.30 -23.99
C THR A 83 5.39 -32.15 -24.79
N GLY A 84 4.28 -31.57 -25.26
CA GLY A 84 3.34 -32.25 -26.15
C GLY A 84 3.87 -32.50 -27.57
N GLN A 85 4.75 -31.63 -28.07
CA GLN A 85 5.38 -31.76 -29.39
C GLN A 85 6.50 -32.82 -29.39
N SER A 86 7.26 -32.94 -28.31
CA SER A 86 8.31 -33.95 -28.16
C SER A 86 7.79 -35.40 -28.08
N GLY A 87 6.50 -35.61 -27.78
CA GLY A 87 5.89 -36.95 -27.73
C GLY A 87 5.43 -37.50 -29.07
N ALA A 88 5.40 -36.67 -30.12
CA ALA A 88 4.93 -37.04 -31.46
C ALA A 88 6.07 -37.20 -32.48
N GLU A 89 7.31 -36.89 -32.09
CA GLU A 89 8.52 -36.98 -32.95
C GLU A 89 9.35 -38.26 -32.72
N GLY A 90 8.82 -39.21 -31.94
CA GLY A 90 9.34 -40.58 -31.84
C GLY A 90 8.79 -41.44 -32.98
N SER A 91 9.17 -41.10 -34.19
CA SER A 91 8.94 -41.87 -35.41
C SER A 91 9.88 -43.07 -35.50
N ASP A 92 9.41 -44.09 -36.21
CA ASP A 92 10.11 -45.18 -36.92
C ASP A 92 10.29 -46.53 -36.20
#